data_AF-A0A4Y7RNM7-F1
#
_entry.id   AF-A0A4Y7RNM7-F1
#
_cell.length_a   1.000
_cell.length_b   1.000
_cell.length_c   1.000
_cell.angle_alpha   90.00
_cell.angle_beta   90.00
_cell.angle_gamma   90.00
#
_symmetry.space_group_name_H-M   'P 1'
#
loop_
_entity.id
_entity.type
_entity.pdbx_description
1 polymer ?
#
loop_
_entity_poly.entity_id
_entity_poly.type
_entity_poly.pdbx_seq_one_letter_code
_entity_poly.pdbx_strand_id
1 'polypeptide(L)' 'MNCKDCVFFKTFASFDGAICRATSQPVDPLAKACDKFIPQGRFSEWGEETGGHSCR' A
#
# COMPACT_ATOMS: atom_id res chain seq x y z
N MET A 1 1.44 2.72 11.64
CA MET A 1 1.72 2.29 10.26
C MET A 1 0.76 1.16 9.95
N ASN A 2 -0.09 1.36 8.95
CA ASN A 2 -1.13 0.42 8.57
C ASN A 2 -0.79 -0.25 7.24
N CYS A 3 -1.47 -1.33 6.89
CA CYS A 3 -1.28 -2.00 5.61
C CYS A 3 -1.46 -1.07 4.41
N LYS A 4 -2.36 -0.07 4.49
CA LYS A 4 -2.56 0.92 3.41
C LYS A 4 -1.31 1.75 3.08
N ASP A 5 -0.40 1.89 4.03
CA ASP A 5 0.82 2.70 3.88
C ASP A 5 1.99 1.88 3.30
N CYS A 6 1.75 0.62 2.92
CA CYS A 6 2.76 -0.32 2.42
C CYS A 6 2.87 -0.26 0.90
N VAL A 7 4.08 -0.38 0.33
CA VAL A 7 4.31 -0.41 -1.13
C VAL A 7 3.57 -1.56 -1.83
N PHE A 8 3.33 -2.66 -1.11
CA PHE A 8 2.65 -3.84 -1.64
C PHE A 8 1.13 -3.75 -1.56
N PHE A 9 0.59 -2.69 -0.97
CA PHE A 9 -0.85 -2.50 -0.84
C PHE A 9 -1.47 -2.17 -2.19
N LYS A 10 -2.54 -2.89 -2.55
CA LYS A 10 -3.34 -2.61 -3.74
C LYS A 10 -4.82 -2.71 -3.40
N THR A 11 -5.57 -1.65 -3.67
CA THR A 11 -7.04 -1.65 -3.65
C THR A 11 -7.58 -1.96 -5.04
N PHE A 12 -8.74 -2.60 -5.09
CA PHE A 12 -9.50 -2.74 -6.31
C PHE A 12 -10.75 -1.87 -6.19
N ALA A 13 -10.98 -0.95 -7.12
CA ALA A 13 -12.17 -0.09 -7.09
C ALA A 13 -13.46 -0.87 -7.38
N SER A 14 -13.35 -2.04 -8.03
CA SER A 14 -14.49 -2.85 -8.45
C SER A 14 -15.12 -3.68 -7.32
N PHE A 15 -14.35 -3.97 -6.27
CA PHE A 15 -14.80 -4.68 -5.08
C PHE A 15 -14.09 -4.03 -3.89
N ASP A 16 -14.85 -3.53 -2.92
CA ASP A 16 -14.35 -2.78 -1.74
C ASP A 16 -13.38 -3.62 -0.90
N GLY A 17 -12.16 -3.79 -1.41
CA GLY A 17 -11.26 -4.84 -1.01
C GLY A 17 -9.82 -4.46 -1.35
N ALA A 18 -8.94 -4.79 -0.42
CA ALA A 18 -7.51 -4.57 -0.56
C ALA A 18 -6.77 -5.90 -0.48
N ILE A 19 -5.69 -6.00 -1.25
CA ILE A 19 -4.77 -7.14 -1.22
C ILE A 19 -3.35 -6.66 -0.96
N CYS A 20 -2.56 -7.53 -0.33
CA CYS A 20 -1.12 -7.39 -0.30
C CYS A 20 -0.52 -8.15 -1.50
N ARG A 21 0.17 -7.45 -2.41
CA ARG A 21 0.80 -8.08 -3.58
C ARG A 21 1.95 -9.03 -3.22
N ALA A 22 2.58 -8.84 -2.07
CA ALA A 22 3.68 -9.70 -1.63
C ALA A 22 3.20 -11.09 -1.20
N THR A 23 1.98 -11.17 -0.64
CA THR A 23 1.39 -12.44 -0.17
C THR A 23 0.24 -12.92 -1.04
N SER A 24 -0.24 -12.09 -1.98
CA SER A 24 -1.45 -12.30 -2.77
C SER A 24 -2.69 -12.60 -1.93
N GLN A 25 -2.69 -12.12 -0.67
CA GLN A 25 -3.80 -12.32 0.26
C GLN A 25 -4.60 -11.02 0.45
N PRO A 26 -5.91 -11.12 0.68
CA PRO A 26 -6.71 -9.98 1.10
C PRO A 26 -6.20 -9.47 2.44
N VAL A 27 -6.12 -8.14 2.57
CA VAL A 27 -5.67 -7.46 3.78
C VAL A 27 -6.62 -6.34 4.13
N ASP A 28 -6.79 -6.10 5.42
CA ASP A 28 -7.53 -4.94 5.88
C ASP A 28 -6.64 -3.68 5.79
N PRO A 29 -7.11 -2.57 5.20
CA PRO A 29 -6.32 -1.35 5.03
C PRO A 29 -5.90 -0.71 6.35
N LEU A 30 -6.69 -0.90 7.42
CA LEU A 30 -6.45 -0.37 8.76
C LEU A 30 -5.76 -1.40 9.67
N ALA A 31 -5.53 -2.63 9.21
CA ALA A 31 -4.72 -3.59 9.96
C ALA A 31 -3.30 -3.09 10.22
N LYS A 32 -2.72 -3.59 11.31
CA LYS A 32 -1.34 -3.34 11.69
C LYS A 32 -0.39 -3.84 10.59
N ALA A 33 0.59 -3.01 10.23
CA ALA A 33 1.67 -3.41 9.34
C ALA A 33 2.40 -4.67 9.83
N CYS A 34 2.74 -5.57 8.91
CA CYS A 34 3.49 -6.80 9.21
C CYS A 34 5.01 -6.57 9.24
N ASP A 35 5.80 -7.57 9.65
CA ASP A 35 7.27 -7.49 9.68
C ASP A 35 7.92 -7.20 8.30
N LYS A 36 7.24 -7.55 7.21
CA LYS A 36 7.70 -7.26 5.84
C LYS A 36 7.20 -5.91 5.31
N PHE A 37 6.76 -5.02 6.20
CA PHE A 37 6.27 -3.71 5.83
C PHE A 37 7.39 -2.88 5.20
N ILE A 38 7.13 -2.42 3.99
CA ILE A 38 7.95 -1.44 3.31
C ILE A 38 7.06 -0.22 3.13
N PRO A 39 7.37 0.92 3.78
CA PRO A 39 6.56 2.12 3.63
C PRO A 39 6.51 2.52 2.15
N GLN A 40 5.35 2.96 1.68
CA GLN A 40 5.28 3.77 0.46
C GLN A 40 6.11 5.03 0.71
N GLY A 41 7.37 4.99 0.27
CA GLY A 41 8.21 6.16 0.25
C GLY A 41 7.55 7.20 -0.64
N ARG A 42 7.55 8.46 -0.20
CA ARG A 42 7.21 9.62 -1.03
C ARG A 42 8.18 9.78 -2.20
N PHE A 43 9.35 9.15 -2.10
CA PHE A 43 10.43 9.18 -3.08
C PHE A 43 10.84 7.74 -3.39
N SER A 44 10.95 7.41 -4.67
CA SER A 44 11.59 6.19 -5.13
C SER A 44 13.06 6.13 -4.69
N GLU A 45 13.68 4.96 -4.81
CA GLU A 45 15.13 4.72 -4.73
C GLU A 45 15.98 5.64 -5.66
N TRP A 46 15.32 6.34 -6.59
CA TRP A 46 15.91 7.33 -7.51
C TRP A 46 15.51 8.80 -7.21
N GLY A 47 14.87 9.07 -6.07
CA GLY A 47 14.50 10.43 -5.65
C GLY A 47 13.26 11.02 -6.35
N GLU A 48 12.52 10.24 -7.12
CA GLU A 48 11.31 10.69 -7.83
C GLU A 48 10.09 10.68 -6.91
N GLU A 49 9.32 11.78 -6.88
CA GLU A 49 8.06 11.83 -6.13
C GLU A 49 7.05 10.82 -6.69
N THR A 50 6.78 9.74 -5.96
CA THR A 50 5.70 8.78 -6.25
C THR A 50 4.36 9.34 -5.76
N GLY A 51 4.13 10.63 -6.03
CA GLY A 51 2.91 11.36 -5.69
C GLY A 51 1.78 11.06 -6.66
N GLY A 52 1.34 9.81 -6.73
CA GLY A 52 0.18 9.40 -7.52
C GLY A 52 -1.13 9.72 -6.81
N HIS A 53 -1.60 10.96 -6.98
CA HIS A 53 -2.94 11.46 -6.68
C HIS A 53 -3.47 11.29 -5.24
N SER A 54 -3.56 12.43 -4.56
CA SER A 54 -4.59 12.73 -3.57
C SER A 54 -5.90 12.04 -3.96
N CYS A 55 -6.31 11.03 -3.20
CA CYS A 55 -7.72 10.64 -3.15
C CYS A 55 -8.47 11.87 -2.65
N ARG A 56 -9.12 12.58 -3.57
CA ARG A 56 -10.07 13.64 -3.27
C ARG A 56 -11.46 13.13 -3.59
#